data_AF-A0A841PYA6-F1
#
_entry.id   AF-A0A841PYA6-F1
#
_cell.length_a   1.000
_cell.length_b   1.000
_cell.length_c   1.000
_cell.angle_alpha   90.00
_cell.angle_beta   90.00
_cell.angle_gamma   90.00
#
_symmetry.space_group_name_H-M   'P 1'
#
loop_
_entity.id
_entity.type
_entity.pdbx_description
1 polymer ?
#
loop_
_entity_poly.entity_id
_entity_poly.type
_entity_poly.pdbx_seq_one_letter_code
_entity_poly.pdbx_strand_id
1 'polypeptide(L)'
;MLAGWKQRMQAFTRRRRQMNVHERIKENEMAAILEDEMPRFIKMTKPTFFLRPEMERSLHQFLQTGGGQRNYAKPTLTKEARQLALFYNKELSLFIKYLQKQGFQLKGNEALFAHIFLNHVAIISFQQLQKRYGTVALRNEHISTVFDRYLHMVDEERYYDIDHLEYLRQNLISKRIVPVTMNLYRLKRQLKQYEKNHEDHQINKFKRRLQENIH
;
A
#
# COMPACT_ATOMS: atom_id res chain seq x y z
N MET A 1 56.58 7.19 -20.38
CA MET A 1 55.35 8.02 -20.24
C MET A 1 54.11 7.28 -19.68
N LEU A 2 54.23 6.06 -19.13
CA LEU A 2 53.07 5.27 -18.66
C LEU A 2 52.67 5.49 -17.18
N ALA A 3 53.53 6.12 -16.37
CA ALA A 3 53.29 6.31 -14.93
C ALA A 3 52.20 7.35 -14.62
N GLY A 4 52.14 8.46 -15.38
CA GLY A 4 51.15 9.52 -15.16
C GLY A 4 49.71 9.13 -15.49
N TRP A 5 49.52 8.21 -16.44
CA TRP A 5 48.18 7.72 -16.81
C TRP A 5 47.60 6.79 -15.73
N LYS A 6 48.42 5.91 -15.15
CA LYS A 6 48.03 5.03 -14.04
C LYS A 6 47.65 5.82 -12.77
N GLN A 7 48.42 6.86 -12.43
CA GLN A 7 48.09 7.76 -11.32
C GLN A 7 46.80 8.54 -11.56
N ARG A 8 46.60 9.07 -12.78
CA ARG A 8 45.35 9.75 -13.15
C ARG A 8 44.14 8.82 -13.08
N MET A 9 44.26 7.58 -13.55
CA MET A 9 43.18 6.59 -13.49
C MET A 9 42.82 6.24 -12.04
N GLN A 10 43.81 6.04 -11.17
CA GLN A 10 43.58 5.74 -9.74
C GLN A 10 42.93 6.92 -9.01
N ALA A 11 43.35 8.15 -9.30
CA ALA A 11 42.73 9.35 -8.75
C ALA A 11 41.27 9.50 -9.22
N PHE A 12 40.98 9.22 -10.49
CA PHE A 12 39.63 9.24 -11.04
C PHE A 12 38.74 8.16 -10.42
N THR A 13 39.26 6.94 -10.27
CA THR A 13 38.54 5.83 -9.64
C THR A 13 38.26 6.08 -8.16
N ARG A 14 39.21 6.69 -7.43
CA ARG A 14 39.02 7.11 -6.03
C ARG A 14 37.99 8.22 -5.90
N ARG A 15 38.04 9.27 -6.74
CA ARG A 15 37.01 10.33 -6.76
C ARG A 15 35.62 9.78 -7.08
N ARG A 16 35.51 8.88 -8.07
CA ARG A 16 34.23 8.26 -8.44
C ARG A 16 33.67 7.37 -7.30
N ARG A 17 34.53 6.65 -6.59
CA ARG A 17 34.12 5.90 -5.38
C ARG A 17 33.69 6.82 -4.24
N GLN A 18 34.40 7.93 -4.01
CA GLN A 18 34.03 8.92 -2.99
C GLN A 18 32.72 9.64 -3.31
N MET A 19 32.48 9.99 -4.58
CA MET A 19 31.20 10.52 -5.05
C MET A 19 30.06 9.52 -4.83
N ASN A 20 30.26 8.25 -5.21
CA ASN A 20 29.26 7.20 -4.96
C ASN A 20 28.95 7.00 -3.47
N VAL A 21 29.92 7.18 -2.57
CA VAL A 21 29.69 7.07 -1.12
C VAL A 21 28.90 8.28 -0.61
N HIS A 22 29.25 9.49 -1.06
CA HIS A 22 28.55 10.71 -0.65
C HIS A 22 27.10 10.77 -1.15
N GLU A 23 26.85 10.34 -2.39
CA GLU A 23 25.51 10.22 -2.96
C GLU A 23 24.67 9.20 -2.19
N ARG A 24 25.24 8.04 -1.86
CA ARG A 24 24.57 7.03 -1.02
C ARG A 24 24.25 7.51 0.39
N ILE A 25 25.13 8.30 1.01
CA ILE A 25 24.86 8.88 2.33
C ILE A 25 23.65 9.81 2.25
N LYS A 26 23.60 10.70 1.24
CA LYS A 26 22.47 11.59 1.04
C LYS A 26 21.17 10.84 0.74
N GLU A 27 21.21 9.81 -0.10
CA GLU A 27 20.04 8.95 -0.37
C GLU A 27 19.55 8.27 0.92
N ASN A 28 20.46 7.76 1.75
CA ASN A 28 20.12 7.16 3.03
C ASN A 28 19.55 8.16 4.03
N GLU A 29 20.06 9.39 4.08
CA GLU A 29 19.52 10.47 4.91
C GLU A 29 18.09 10.83 4.48
N MET A 30 17.86 10.97 3.17
CA MET A 30 16.51 11.22 2.64
C MET A 30 15.55 10.07 2.93
N ALA A 31 16.01 8.83 2.77
CA ALA A 31 15.21 7.65 3.10
C ALA A 31 14.90 7.59 4.61
N ALA A 32 15.84 7.93 5.49
CA ALA A 32 15.65 7.90 6.94
C ALA A 32 14.55 8.86 7.40
N ILE A 33 14.49 10.08 6.84
CA ILE A 33 13.40 11.04 7.14
C ILE A 33 12.04 10.44 6.76
N LEU A 34 11.98 9.81 5.58
CA LEU A 34 10.75 9.18 5.12
C LEU A 34 10.37 7.99 6.01
N GLU A 35 11.31 7.11 6.33
CA GLU A 35 11.07 5.91 7.15
C GLU A 35 10.56 6.24 8.58
N ASP A 36 10.99 7.35 9.19
CA ASP A 36 10.48 7.75 10.52
C ASP A 36 9.07 8.36 10.46
N GLU A 37 8.79 9.20 9.46
CA GLU A 37 7.56 9.99 9.42
C GLU A 37 6.41 9.31 8.68
N MET A 38 6.72 8.52 7.64
CA MET A 38 5.72 7.85 6.79
C MET A 38 4.76 6.96 7.59
N PRO A 39 5.23 6.15 8.56
CA PRO A 39 4.33 5.29 9.33
C PRO A 39 3.31 6.08 10.16
N ARG A 40 3.70 7.25 10.69
CA ARG A 40 2.82 8.10 11.49
C ARG A 40 1.73 8.70 10.61
N PHE A 41 2.12 9.26 9.47
CA PHE A 41 1.20 9.83 8.49
C PHE A 41 0.18 8.81 7.97
N ILE A 42 0.63 7.59 7.65
CA ILE A 42 -0.24 6.52 7.12
C ILE A 42 -1.21 6.02 8.20
N LYS A 43 -0.76 5.86 9.45
CA LYS A 43 -1.65 5.47 10.56
C LYS A 43 -2.74 6.50 10.79
N MET A 44 -2.43 7.78 10.64
CA MET A 44 -3.37 8.90 10.80
C MET A 44 -4.39 8.95 9.66
N THR A 45 -3.93 8.88 8.40
CA THR A 45 -4.78 9.12 7.22
C THR A 45 -5.44 7.87 6.65
N LYS A 46 -4.89 6.68 6.92
CA LYS A 46 -5.34 5.36 6.45
C LYS A 46 -5.73 5.35 4.97
N PRO A 47 -4.79 5.63 4.05
CA PRO A 47 -5.13 5.84 2.64
C PRO A 47 -5.20 4.50 1.89
N THR A 48 -6.12 3.62 2.31
CA THR A 48 -6.27 2.23 1.83
C THR A 48 -6.55 2.10 0.33
N PHE A 49 -7.03 3.18 -0.30
CA PHE A 49 -7.22 3.22 -1.74
C PHE A 49 -5.91 3.03 -2.53
N PHE A 50 -4.74 3.34 -1.95
CA PHE A 50 -3.43 3.09 -2.58
C PHE A 50 -3.01 1.62 -2.62
N LEU A 51 -3.76 0.71 -1.99
CA LEU A 51 -3.54 -0.74 -2.15
C LEU A 51 -3.94 -1.22 -3.56
N ARG A 52 -4.63 -0.37 -4.33
CA ARG A 52 -4.98 -0.62 -5.72
C ARG A 52 -3.79 -0.31 -6.66
N PRO A 53 -3.39 -1.24 -7.55
CA PRO A 53 -2.29 -1.00 -8.49
C PRO A 53 -2.50 0.24 -9.39
N GLU A 54 -3.75 0.59 -9.71
CA GLU A 54 -4.03 1.76 -10.55
C GLU A 54 -3.63 3.09 -9.87
N MET A 55 -3.58 3.10 -8.53
CA MET A 55 -3.29 4.30 -7.75
C MET A 55 -1.80 4.66 -7.72
N GLU A 56 -0.90 3.70 -7.93
CA GLU A 56 0.54 3.94 -8.04
C GLU A 56 0.84 4.93 -9.19
N ARG A 57 0.23 4.72 -10.36
CA ARG A 57 0.39 5.64 -11.50
C ARG A 57 -0.12 7.05 -11.18
N SER A 58 -1.25 7.12 -10.49
CA SER A 58 -1.84 8.40 -10.06
C SER A 58 -0.92 9.15 -9.09
N LEU A 59 -0.27 8.42 -8.16
CA LEU A 59 0.69 8.99 -7.22
C LEU A 59 1.92 9.54 -7.94
N HIS A 60 2.52 8.75 -8.84
CA HIS A 60 3.69 9.20 -9.60
C HIS A 60 3.39 10.46 -10.42
N GLN A 61 2.23 10.52 -11.07
CA GLN A 61 1.80 11.71 -11.80
C GLN A 61 1.68 12.93 -10.90
N PHE A 62 1.08 12.77 -9.72
CA PHE A 62 0.93 13.86 -8.74
C PHE A 62 2.29 14.41 -8.26
N LEU A 63 3.23 13.51 -7.97
CA LEU A 63 4.57 13.90 -7.50
C LEU A 63 5.37 14.59 -8.61
N GLN A 64 5.29 14.09 -9.85
CA GLN A 64 5.99 14.66 -11.01
C GLN A 64 5.47 16.04 -11.42
N THR A 65 4.19 16.34 -11.19
CA THR A 65 3.64 17.69 -11.41
C THR A 65 3.98 18.65 -10.25
N GLY A 66 4.88 18.27 -9.34
CA GLY A 66 5.32 19.09 -8.22
C GLY A 66 4.22 19.35 -7.18
N GLY A 67 3.26 18.44 -7.04
CA GLY A 67 2.05 18.68 -6.24
C GLY A 67 1.14 19.76 -6.82
N GLY A 68 1.42 20.22 -8.04
CA GLY A 68 0.57 21.16 -8.78
C GLY A 68 -0.78 20.53 -9.07
N GLN A 69 -1.85 21.27 -8.78
CA GLN A 69 -3.24 20.85 -8.97
C GLN A 69 -3.49 20.44 -10.43
N ARG A 70 -3.43 19.14 -10.73
CA ARG A 70 -4.33 18.61 -11.74
C ARG A 70 -5.69 18.51 -11.08
N ASN A 71 -6.67 19.19 -11.68
CA ASN A 71 -8.07 19.13 -11.28
C ASN A 71 -8.53 17.66 -11.29
N TYR A 72 -8.40 16.98 -10.15
CA TYR A 72 -9.13 15.74 -9.86
C TYR A 72 -10.64 16.02 -9.74
N ALA A 73 -11.06 17.28 -9.85
CA ALA A 73 -12.42 17.74 -10.02
C ALA A 73 -12.93 17.46 -11.46
N LYS A 74 -13.39 16.24 -11.73
CA LYS A 74 -14.45 16.04 -12.73
C LYS A 74 -15.81 16.00 -12.03
N PRO A 75 -16.91 16.55 -12.60
CA PRO A 75 -18.15 16.76 -11.84
C PRO A 75 -18.96 15.50 -11.49
N THR A 76 -18.55 14.32 -11.94
CA THR A 76 -19.20 13.03 -11.66
C THR A 76 -18.40 12.21 -10.63
N LEU A 77 -18.10 12.79 -9.46
CA LEU A 77 -17.26 12.14 -8.45
C LEU A 77 -18.09 11.23 -7.54
N THR A 78 -17.86 9.92 -7.66
CA THR A 78 -18.19 8.92 -6.63
C THR A 78 -17.58 9.33 -5.28
N LYS A 79 -18.13 8.82 -4.17
CA LYS A 79 -17.64 9.11 -2.80
C LYS A 79 -16.12 8.89 -2.66
N GLU A 80 -15.61 7.81 -3.25
CA GLU A 80 -14.17 7.50 -3.26
C GLU A 80 -13.33 8.57 -3.94
N ALA A 81 -13.80 9.09 -5.08
CA ALA A 81 -13.02 10.05 -5.84
C ALA A 81 -12.95 11.42 -5.15
N ARG A 82 -13.99 11.79 -4.37
CA ARG A 82 -13.95 12.96 -3.49
C ARG A 82 -12.93 12.80 -2.36
N GLN A 83 -12.90 11.62 -1.73
CA GLN A 83 -11.91 11.31 -0.69
C GLN A 83 -10.49 11.35 -1.24
N LEU A 84 -10.29 10.83 -2.46
CA LEU A 84 -9.00 10.84 -3.14
C LEU A 84 -8.52 12.27 -3.42
N ALA A 85 -9.40 13.12 -3.95
CA ALA A 85 -9.07 14.52 -4.22
C ALA A 85 -8.73 15.28 -2.92
N LEU A 86 -9.50 15.05 -1.85
CA LEU A 86 -9.22 15.64 -0.54
C LEU A 86 -7.86 15.18 0.00
N PHE A 87 -7.55 13.89 -0.13
CA PHE A 87 -6.26 13.36 0.31
C PHE A 87 -5.09 14.00 -0.43
N TYR A 88 -5.12 14.06 -1.76
CA TYR A 88 -4.02 14.67 -2.54
C TYR A 88 -3.87 16.16 -2.26
N ASN A 89 -4.97 16.92 -2.32
CA ASN A 89 -4.93 18.37 -2.26
C ASN A 89 -4.69 18.91 -0.85
N LYS A 90 -5.07 18.15 0.19
CA LYS A 90 -4.96 18.57 1.57
C LYS A 90 -3.90 17.77 2.30
N GLU A 91 -4.17 16.50 2.58
CA GLU A 91 -3.35 15.68 3.48
C GLU A 91 -1.93 15.44 2.93
N LEU A 92 -1.82 14.91 1.72
CA LEU A 92 -0.52 14.60 1.10
C LEU A 92 0.28 15.87 0.78
N SER A 93 -0.40 16.91 0.28
CA SER A 93 0.24 18.20 0.00
C SER A 93 0.82 18.85 1.27
N LEU A 94 0.09 18.80 2.38
CA LEU A 94 0.59 19.30 3.67
C LEU A 94 1.73 18.44 4.20
N PHE A 95 1.63 17.12 4.08
CA PHE A 95 2.69 16.20 4.51
C PHE A 95 3.99 16.40 3.73
N ILE A 96 3.93 16.58 2.40
CA ILE A 96 5.11 16.89 1.60
C ILE A 96 5.75 18.21 2.06
N LYS A 97 4.95 19.26 2.32
CA LYS A 97 5.46 20.53 2.85
C LYS A 97 6.09 20.36 4.24
N TYR A 98 5.52 19.52 5.09
CA TYR A 98 6.09 19.17 6.39
C TYR A 98 7.46 18.50 6.23
N LEU A 99 7.57 17.47 5.36
CA LEU A 99 8.84 16.79 5.09
C LEU A 99 9.90 17.74 4.52
N GLN A 100 9.51 18.67 3.64
CA GLN A 100 10.41 19.70 3.13
C GLN A 100 10.98 20.60 4.24
N LYS A 101 10.18 20.91 5.27
CA LYS A 101 10.68 21.63 6.46
C LYS A 101 11.62 20.78 7.32
N GLN A 102 11.49 19.46 7.28
CA GLN A 102 12.41 18.51 7.92
C GLN A 102 13.68 18.23 7.08
N GLY A 103 13.86 18.93 5.95
CA GLY A 103 15.04 18.78 5.09
C GLY A 103 14.89 17.78 3.95
N PHE A 104 13.72 17.17 3.76
CA PHE A 104 13.49 16.26 2.63
C PHE A 104 13.31 17.03 1.30
N GLN A 105 14.09 16.67 0.29
CA GLN A 105 13.94 17.22 -1.06
C GLN A 105 13.11 16.27 -1.93
N LEU A 106 11.88 16.67 -2.29
CA LEU A 106 11.02 15.86 -3.17
C LEU A 106 11.57 15.79 -4.60
N LYS A 107 12.07 16.91 -5.14
CA LYS A 107 12.56 17.00 -6.53
C LYS A 107 13.75 16.08 -6.74
N GLY A 108 13.60 15.07 -7.59
CA GLY A 108 14.60 14.02 -7.84
C GLY A 108 14.47 12.78 -6.95
N ASN A 109 13.59 12.81 -5.94
CA ASN A 109 13.32 11.70 -5.02
C ASN A 109 11.85 11.26 -5.06
N GLU A 110 11.11 11.58 -6.12
CA GLU A 110 9.69 11.25 -6.26
C GLU A 110 9.45 9.74 -6.28
N ALA A 111 10.33 9.01 -6.95
CA ALA A 111 10.27 7.54 -7.01
C ALA A 111 10.54 6.91 -5.64
N LEU A 112 11.53 7.44 -4.90
CA LEU A 112 11.86 7.02 -3.54
C LEU A 112 10.67 7.26 -2.60
N PHE A 113 10.09 8.47 -2.65
CA PHE A 113 8.90 8.82 -1.88
C PHE A 113 7.75 7.86 -2.17
N ALA A 114 7.41 7.66 -3.46
CA ALA A 114 6.31 6.79 -3.85
C ALA A 114 6.53 5.35 -3.40
N HIS A 115 7.75 4.83 -3.56
CA HIS A 115 8.09 3.47 -3.15
C HIS A 115 7.93 3.29 -1.63
N ILE A 116 8.54 4.16 -0.83
CA ILE A 116 8.46 4.09 0.63
C ILE A 116 7.02 4.26 1.10
N PHE A 117 6.29 5.23 0.53
CA PHE A 117 4.89 5.48 0.88
C PHE A 117 4.00 4.25 0.59
N LEU A 118 4.04 3.70 -0.63
CA LEU A 118 3.21 2.56 -1.01
C LEU A 118 3.56 1.30 -0.21
N ASN A 119 4.85 1.07 0.05
CA ASN A 119 5.29 -0.05 0.89
C ASN A 119 4.73 0.06 2.31
N HIS A 120 4.84 1.24 2.94
CA HIS A 120 4.30 1.44 4.28
C HIS A 120 2.77 1.35 4.31
N VAL A 121 2.08 1.80 3.27
CA VAL A 121 0.61 1.64 3.18
C VAL A 121 0.26 0.15 3.18
N ALA A 122 0.95 -0.66 2.38
CA ALA A 122 0.73 -2.11 2.34
C ALA A 122 1.04 -2.78 3.69
N ILE A 123 2.21 -2.49 4.27
CA ILE A 123 2.66 -3.09 5.53
C ILE A 123 1.72 -2.72 6.69
N ILE A 124 1.41 -1.44 6.85
CA ILE A 124 0.59 -0.97 7.97
C ILE A 124 -0.84 -1.48 7.86
N SER A 125 -1.42 -1.46 6.64
CA SER A 125 -2.77 -2.00 6.42
C SER A 125 -2.82 -3.49 6.76
N PHE A 126 -1.84 -4.27 6.30
CA PHE A 126 -1.73 -5.68 6.63
C PHE A 126 -1.56 -5.92 8.13
N GLN A 127 -0.64 -5.21 8.79
CA GLN A 127 -0.39 -5.36 10.23
C GLN A 127 -1.61 -5.04 11.08
N GLN A 128 -2.39 -4.01 10.71
CA GLN A 128 -3.62 -3.67 11.43
C GLN A 128 -4.66 -4.78 11.34
N LEU A 129 -4.88 -5.33 10.15
CA LEU A 129 -5.84 -6.41 9.94
C LEU A 129 -5.35 -7.74 10.53
N GLN A 130 -4.06 -8.04 10.41
CA GLN A 130 -3.42 -9.18 11.06
C GLN A 130 -3.53 -9.10 12.58
N LYS A 131 -3.39 -7.90 13.17
CA LYS A 131 -3.57 -7.71 14.61
C LYS A 131 -5.03 -7.90 15.04
N ARG A 132 -5.98 -7.46 14.22
CA ARG A 132 -7.41 -7.54 14.53
C ARG A 132 -7.96 -8.96 14.38
N TYR A 133 -7.64 -9.62 13.28
CA TYR A 133 -8.23 -10.90 12.92
C TYR A 133 -7.29 -12.07 13.17
N GLY A 134 -5.97 -11.88 13.19
CA GLY A 134 -5.02 -12.99 13.29
C GLY A 134 -4.94 -13.81 12.00
N THR A 135 -4.20 -14.92 12.02
CA THR A 135 -3.86 -15.69 10.81
C THR A 135 -5.09 -16.32 10.16
N VAL A 136 -5.39 -15.90 8.92
CA VAL A 136 -6.55 -16.41 8.16
C VAL A 136 -6.23 -17.69 7.39
N ALA A 137 -4.98 -17.89 6.94
CA ALA A 137 -4.59 -19.05 6.17
C ALA A 137 -3.44 -19.83 6.81
N LEU A 138 -3.51 -21.16 6.78
CA LEU A 138 -2.41 -22.07 7.11
C LEU A 138 -1.77 -22.61 5.82
N ARG A 139 -0.57 -23.20 5.92
CA ARG A 139 0.09 -23.78 4.74
C ARG A 139 -0.70 -24.98 4.23
N ASN A 140 -0.75 -25.13 2.91
CA ASN A 140 -1.40 -26.24 2.21
C ASN A 140 -2.92 -26.37 2.42
N GLU A 141 -3.58 -25.32 2.95
CA GLU A 141 -5.05 -25.30 3.00
C GLU A 141 -5.64 -25.08 1.61
N HIS A 142 -6.83 -25.65 1.39
CA HIS A 142 -7.62 -25.34 0.22
C HIS A 142 -8.22 -23.94 0.34
N ILE A 143 -8.36 -23.24 -0.79
CA ILE A 143 -8.85 -21.85 -0.81
C ILE A 143 -10.26 -21.71 -0.21
N SER A 144 -11.13 -22.71 -0.37
CA SER A 144 -12.48 -22.72 0.21
C SER A 144 -12.45 -22.62 1.74
N THR A 145 -11.59 -23.40 2.40
CA THR A 145 -11.44 -23.39 3.86
C THR A 145 -10.98 -22.03 4.37
N VAL A 146 -10.09 -21.37 3.62
CA VAL A 146 -9.64 -20.01 3.94
C VAL A 146 -10.79 -19.01 3.77
N PHE A 147 -11.62 -19.17 2.74
CA PHE A 147 -12.80 -18.32 2.53
C PHE A 147 -13.83 -18.48 3.63
N ASP A 148 -14.16 -19.70 4.05
CA ASP A 148 -15.04 -19.93 5.20
C ASP A 148 -14.52 -19.21 6.43
N ARG A 149 -13.24 -19.43 6.75
CA ARG A 149 -12.61 -18.82 7.92
C ARG A 149 -12.67 -17.29 7.85
N TYR A 150 -12.29 -16.72 6.70
CA TYR A 150 -12.34 -15.27 6.49
C TYR A 150 -13.75 -14.70 6.67
N LEU A 151 -14.75 -15.32 6.06
CA LEU A 151 -16.14 -14.88 6.15
C LEU A 151 -16.69 -15.01 7.58
N HIS A 152 -16.25 -16.00 8.36
CA HIS A 152 -16.65 -16.08 9.76
C HIS A 152 -16.01 -15.03 10.67
N MET A 153 -14.80 -14.57 10.34
CA MET A 153 -13.99 -13.67 11.16
C MET A 153 -14.23 -12.18 10.90
N VAL A 154 -14.51 -11.81 9.65
CA VAL A 154 -14.64 -10.41 9.23
C VAL A 154 -16.10 -9.95 9.34
N ASP A 155 -16.31 -8.65 9.56
CA ASP A 155 -17.66 -8.07 9.53
C ASP A 155 -18.19 -8.07 8.09
N GLU A 156 -19.47 -8.41 7.89
CA GLU A 156 -20.05 -8.60 6.55
C GLU A 156 -19.88 -7.39 5.63
N GLU A 157 -20.08 -6.19 6.18
CA GLU A 157 -19.95 -4.92 5.46
C GLU A 157 -18.54 -4.73 4.88
N ARG A 158 -17.53 -5.40 5.45
CA ARG A 158 -16.10 -5.21 5.15
C ARG A 158 -15.50 -6.31 4.31
N TYR A 159 -16.21 -7.41 4.03
CA TYR A 159 -15.66 -8.54 3.26
C TYR A 159 -15.01 -8.13 1.94
N TYR A 160 -15.57 -7.09 1.32
CA TYR A 160 -15.26 -6.66 -0.03
C TYR A 160 -14.53 -5.33 -0.09
N ASP A 161 -14.14 -4.79 1.07
CA ASP A 161 -13.30 -3.61 1.19
C ASP A 161 -11.90 -3.91 0.66
N ILE A 162 -11.25 -2.87 0.12
CA ILE A 162 -9.98 -3.02 -0.58
C ILE A 162 -8.88 -3.55 0.37
N ASP A 163 -8.83 -3.02 1.58
CA ASP A 163 -7.84 -3.42 2.59
C ASP A 163 -8.05 -4.87 3.07
N HIS A 164 -9.30 -5.28 3.27
CA HIS A 164 -9.63 -6.64 3.69
C HIS A 164 -9.36 -7.66 2.57
N LEU A 165 -9.68 -7.31 1.31
CA LEU A 165 -9.35 -8.15 0.16
C LEU A 165 -7.84 -8.27 -0.05
N GLU A 166 -7.08 -7.18 0.11
CA GLU A 166 -5.62 -7.20 0.01
C GLU A 166 -5.00 -8.01 1.14
N TYR A 167 -5.53 -7.89 2.36
CA TYR A 167 -5.14 -8.72 3.49
C TYR A 167 -5.36 -10.22 3.23
N LEU A 168 -6.52 -10.60 2.69
CA LEU A 168 -6.82 -11.98 2.30
C LEU A 168 -5.87 -12.44 1.20
N ARG A 169 -5.65 -11.62 0.16
CA ARG A 169 -4.75 -11.91 -0.95
C ARG A 169 -3.33 -12.19 -0.48
N GLN A 170 -2.80 -11.33 0.39
CA GLN A 170 -1.44 -11.48 0.95
C GLN A 170 -1.32 -12.74 1.81
N ASN A 171 -2.33 -13.06 2.62
CA ASN A 171 -2.37 -14.32 3.36
C ASN A 171 -2.30 -15.54 2.43
N LEU A 172 -3.17 -15.60 1.41
CA LEU A 172 -3.19 -16.69 0.44
C LEU A 172 -1.87 -16.85 -0.32
N ILE A 173 -1.27 -15.75 -0.77
CA ILE A 173 0.02 -15.74 -1.47
C ILE A 173 1.14 -16.22 -0.54
N SER A 174 1.22 -15.70 0.69
CA SER A 174 2.26 -16.06 1.65
C SER A 174 2.26 -17.55 2.01
N LYS A 175 1.09 -18.20 1.95
CA LYS A 175 0.92 -19.64 2.19
C LYS A 175 0.97 -20.48 0.92
N ARG A 176 1.25 -19.87 -0.24
CA ARG A 176 1.33 -20.50 -1.57
C ARG A 176 0.03 -21.19 -2.00
N ILE A 177 -1.12 -20.70 -1.52
CA ILE A 177 -2.45 -21.22 -1.89
C ILE A 177 -2.85 -20.68 -3.27
N VAL A 178 -2.43 -19.44 -3.58
CA VAL A 178 -2.66 -18.79 -4.88
C VAL A 178 -1.34 -18.23 -5.42
N PRO A 179 -1.21 -18.08 -6.75
CA PRO A 179 -0.03 -17.45 -7.33
C PRO A 179 0.03 -15.95 -6.99
N VAL A 180 1.24 -15.39 -6.98
CA VAL A 180 1.50 -13.96 -6.75
C VAL A 180 0.76 -13.06 -7.75
N THR A 181 0.48 -13.59 -8.94
CA THR A 181 -0.26 -12.91 -10.02
C THR A 181 -1.77 -12.82 -9.78
N MET A 182 -2.28 -13.39 -8.68
CA MET A 182 -3.68 -13.22 -8.29
C MET A 182 -3.98 -11.74 -8.07
N ASN A 183 -4.91 -11.19 -8.83
CA ASN A 183 -5.38 -9.82 -8.69
C ASN A 183 -6.60 -9.73 -7.77
N LEU A 184 -6.83 -8.55 -7.20
CA LEU A 184 -7.93 -8.30 -6.25
C LEU A 184 -9.31 -8.54 -6.86
N TYR A 185 -9.50 -8.19 -8.13
CA TYR A 185 -10.79 -8.37 -8.81
C TYR A 185 -11.17 -9.84 -8.96
N ARG A 186 -10.22 -10.70 -9.36
CA ARG A 186 -10.40 -12.14 -9.47
C ARG A 186 -10.66 -12.76 -8.11
N LEU A 187 -9.90 -12.37 -7.08
CA LEU A 187 -10.12 -12.82 -5.71
C LEU A 187 -11.53 -12.46 -5.22
N LYS A 188 -11.94 -11.19 -5.39
CA LYS A 188 -13.29 -10.71 -5.03
C LYS A 188 -14.38 -11.51 -5.72
N ARG A 189 -14.22 -11.80 -7.03
CA ARG A 189 -15.18 -12.62 -7.78
C ARG A 189 -15.27 -14.04 -7.25
N GLN A 190 -14.12 -14.67 -6.95
CA GLN A 190 -14.09 -16.01 -6.37
C GLN A 190 -14.73 -16.06 -4.99
N LEU A 191 -14.46 -15.08 -4.13
CA LEU A 191 -15.07 -14.99 -2.81
C LEU A 191 -16.59 -14.79 -2.88
N LYS A 192 -17.08 -13.92 -3.78
CA LYS A 192 -18.52 -13.74 -4.01
C LYS A 192 -19.20 -15.01 -4.50
N GLN A 193 -18.56 -15.70 -5.45
CA GLN A 193 -19.09 -16.95 -5.98
C GLN A 193 -19.14 -18.02 -4.89
N TYR A 194 -18.14 -18.04 -4.02
CA TYR A 194 -18.08 -18.92 -2.88
C TYR A 194 -19.22 -18.64 -1.89
N GLU A 195 -19.38 -17.38 -1.45
CA GLU A 195 -20.46 -16.97 -0.53
C GLU A 195 -21.85 -17.34 -1.06
N LYS A 196 -22.06 -17.20 -2.37
CA LYS A 196 -23.34 -17.53 -3.02
C LYS A 196 -23.64 -19.03 -3.03
N ASN A 197 -22.61 -19.87 -3.17
CA ASN A 197 -22.78 -21.30 -3.36
C ASN A 197 -22.81 -22.10 -2.05
N HIS A 198 -22.49 -21.49 -0.90
CA HIS A 198 -22.44 -22.18 0.39
C HIS A 198 -23.61 -21.74 1.27
N GLU A 199 -24.66 -22.56 1.29
CA GLU A 199 -25.90 -22.31 2.04
C GLU A 199 -25.66 -22.13 3.54
N ASP A 200 -24.69 -22.84 4.12
CA ASP A 200 -24.34 -22.71 5.54
C ASP A 200 -23.93 -21.29 5.91
N HIS A 201 -23.22 -20.59 5.03
CA HIS A 201 -22.87 -19.19 5.25
C HIS A 201 -24.13 -18.30 5.19
N GLN A 202 -25.04 -18.55 4.25
CA GLN A 202 -26.30 -17.82 4.15
C GLN A 202 -27.17 -18.01 5.40
N ILE A 203 -27.23 -19.23 5.92
CA ILE A 203 -27.94 -19.57 7.16
C ILE A 203 -27.30 -18.85 8.35
N ASN A 204 -25.97 -18.86 8.47
CA ASN A 204 -25.27 -18.19 9.57
C ASN A 204 -25.45 -16.66 9.53
N LYS A 205 -25.42 -16.08 8.33
CA LYS A 205 -25.71 -14.65 8.10
C LYS A 205 -27.16 -14.30 8.45
N PHE A 206 -28.11 -15.19 8.16
CA PHE A 206 -29.50 -15.03 8.58
C PHE A 206 -29.66 -15.11 10.10
N LYS A 207 -29.00 -16.07 10.76
CA LYS A 207 -29.00 -16.21 12.23
C LYS A 207 -28.45 -14.96 12.93
N ARG A 208 -27.33 -14.39 12.45
CA ARG A 208 -26.75 -13.16 13.00
C ARG A 208 -27.74 -11.98 12.92
N ARG A 209 -28.35 -11.77 11.74
CA ARG A 209 -29.37 -10.72 11.55
C ARG A 209 -30.60 -10.90 12.43
N LEU A 210 -31.03 -12.15 12.69
CA LEU A 210 -32.12 -12.41 13.62
C LEU A 210 -31.76 -12.01 15.05
N GLN A 211 -30.52 -12.23 15.49
CA GLN A 211 -30.06 -11.90 16.84
C GLN A 211 -29.85 -10.40 17.04
N GLU A 212 -29.41 -9.68 16.00
CA GLU A 212 -29.23 -8.22 16.03
C GLU A 212 -30.55 -7.44 16.10
N ASN A 213 -31.67 -8.02 15.64
CA ASN A 213 -33.00 -7.39 15.68
C ASN A 213 -33.81 -7.68 16.95
N ILE A 214 -33.20 -8.33 17.97
CA ILE A 214 -33.86 -8.67 19.25
C ILE A 214 -33.52 -7.63 20.35
N HIS A 215 -32.71 -6.62 20.04
CA HIS A 215 -32.40 -5.48 20.92
C HIS A 215 -32.80 -4.15 20.28
#